data_AF-A0A7J8WYV8-F1
#
_entry.id   AF-A0A7J8WYV8-F1
#
_cell.length_a   1.000
_cell.length_b   1.000
_cell.length_c   1.000
_cell.angle_alpha   90.00
_cell.angle_beta   90.00
_cell.angle_gamma   90.00
#
_symmetry.space_group_name_H-M   'P 1'
#
loop_
_entity.id
_entity.type
_entity.pdbx_description
1 polymer ?
#
loop_
_entity_poly.entity_id
_entity_poly.type
_entity_poly.pdbx_seq_one_letter_code
_entity_poly.pdbx_strand_id
1 'polypeptide(L)'
;GGFLVISGPPVQWPKKEREWEELQAVARALCYELIIVEGNTVIWKKPDRDPCLNPNEFRIGLCDESDDPNVAWYVNLKRCVTPSFINGGYAIGKIPGWPERLLRAPSRALIMNNGIDLFQADTRRWATRVAYYKNTLKVKLGTPAIRNVMDMNAFFGGFAAALETDPLWVMNVVPARKPLTLDIIYDRGLIGVYHDWCEPFSTYPRTYDLIHVASIDSLTKLPGSRNSSCSLVDLMAEIDRMLRPEGTAVIQDSPEVIKKVARIAHVLRWVTTINNKEPESHGRGKILVATKTFWHL
;
A
#
# COMPACT_ATOMS: atom_id res chain seq x y z
N GLY A 1 -16.63 -11.63 -9.75
CA GLY A 1 -15.84 -10.53 -10.31
C GLY A 1 -15.67 -9.46 -9.25
N GLY A 2 -15.15 -8.28 -9.61
CA GLY A 2 -14.94 -7.16 -8.67
C GLY A 2 -16.17 -6.27 -8.49
N PHE A 3 -16.10 -5.38 -7.51
CA PHE A 3 -17.10 -4.31 -7.32
C PHE A 3 -16.46 -2.95 -7.63
N LEU A 4 -17.23 -2.08 -8.28
CA LEU A 4 -16.91 -0.66 -8.41
C LEU A 4 -17.86 0.10 -7.50
N VAL A 5 -17.31 0.88 -6.57
CA VAL A 5 -18.08 1.69 -5.64
C VAL A 5 -17.68 3.14 -5.82
N ILE A 6 -18.67 4.00 -6.05
CA ILE A 6 -18.47 5.46 -6.12
C ILE A 6 -19.41 6.09 -5.11
N SER A 7 -18.86 6.96 -4.27
CA SER A 7 -19.63 7.74 -3.30
C SER A 7 -19.29 9.21 -3.46
N GLY A 8 -20.30 10.03 -3.76
CA GLY A 8 -20.12 11.43 -4.13
C GLY A 8 -20.75 11.78 -5.49
N PRO A 9 -20.60 13.04 -5.94
CA PRO A 9 -21.08 13.43 -7.27
C PRO A 9 -20.47 12.52 -8.35
N PRO A 10 -21.24 12.13 -9.38
CA PRO A 10 -22.57 12.64 -9.77
C PRO A 10 -23.78 11.86 -9.20
N VAL A 11 -23.59 10.92 -8.27
CA VAL A 11 -24.63 9.97 -7.83
C VAL A 11 -25.76 10.68 -7.09
N GLN A 12 -26.96 10.76 -7.68
CA GLN A 12 -28.11 11.49 -7.10
C GLN A 12 -27.84 12.97 -6.76
N TRP A 13 -26.85 13.61 -7.40
CA TRP A 13 -26.60 15.05 -7.21
C TRP A 13 -27.45 15.91 -8.14
N PRO A 14 -28.11 16.98 -7.64
CA PRO A 14 -28.84 17.91 -8.49
C PRO A 14 -27.92 18.56 -9.54
N LYS A 15 -28.41 18.71 -10.78
CA LYS A 15 -27.68 19.33 -11.91
C LYS A 15 -26.44 18.55 -12.37
N LYS A 16 -26.41 17.24 -12.11
CA LYS A 16 -25.35 16.30 -12.51
C LYS A 16 -25.88 15.09 -13.28
N GLU A 17 -27.07 15.23 -13.85
CA GLU A 17 -27.79 14.16 -14.56
C GLU A 17 -26.98 13.69 -15.77
N ARG A 18 -26.35 14.61 -16.51
CA ARG A 18 -25.50 14.28 -17.65
C ARG A 18 -24.26 13.49 -17.23
N GLU A 19 -23.53 13.94 -16.22
CA GLU A 19 -22.34 13.24 -15.72
C GLU A 19 -22.70 11.87 -15.15
N TRP A 20 -23.88 11.74 -14.53
CA TRP A 20 -24.42 10.45 -14.08
C TRP A 20 -24.70 9.50 -15.25
N GLU A 21 -25.34 9.96 -16.32
CA GLU A 21 -25.57 9.18 -17.53
C GLU A 21 -24.25 8.74 -18.18
N GLU A 22 -23.27 9.66 -18.30
CA GLU A 22 -21.94 9.36 -18.82
C GLU A 22 -21.21 8.31 -17.95
N LEU A 23 -21.30 8.41 -16.62
CA LEU A 23 -20.72 7.43 -15.69
C LEU A 23 -21.36 6.05 -15.85
N GLN A 24 -22.69 5.99 -15.93
CA GLN A 24 -23.41 4.73 -16.16
C GLN A 24 -23.09 4.13 -17.54
N ALA A 25 -22.90 4.96 -18.56
CA ALA A 25 -22.54 4.54 -19.90
C ALA A 25 -21.14 3.90 -19.91
N VAL A 26 -20.15 4.54 -19.29
CA VAL A 26 -18.79 3.99 -19.14
C VAL A 26 -18.77 2.71 -18.31
N ALA A 27 -19.50 2.66 -17.19
CA ALA A 27 -19.58 1.45 -16.37
C ALA A 27 -20.11 0.26 -17.19
N ARG A 28 -21.20 0.46 -17.94
CA ARG A 28 -21.76 -0.56 -18.85
C ARG A 28 -20.77 -0.99 -19.92
N ALA A 29 -20.04 -0.05 -20.53
CA ALA A 29 -19.00 -0.33 -21.53
C ALA A 29 -17.89 -1.24 -20.98
N LEU A 30 -17.57 -1.10 -19.69
CA LEU A 30 -16.58 -1.88 -18.97
C LEU A 30 -17.16 -3.18 -18.35
N CYS A 31 -18.38 -3.55 -18.75
CA CYS A 31 -19.11 -4.73 -18.30
C CYS A 31 -19.49 -4.71 -16.82
N TYR A 32 -19.69 -3.53 -16.23
CA TYR A 32 -20.20 -3.42 -14.87
C TYR A 32 -21.72 -3.37 -14.88
N GLU A 33 -22.34 -4.27 -14.10
CA GLU A 33 -23.78 -4.34 -13.88
C GLU A 33 -24.13 -3.51 -12.64
N LEU A 34 -25.11 -2.60 -12.76
CA LEU A 34 -25.56 -1.77 -11.65
C LEU A 34 -26.30 -2.64 -10.63
N ILE A 35 -25.90 -2.58 -9.36
CA ILE A 35 -26.50 -3.37 -8.27
C ILE A 35 -27.34 -2.49 -7.35
N ILE A 36 -26.74 -1.42 -6.82
CA ILE A 36 -27.36 -0.54 -5.83
C ILE A 36 -27.08 0.92 -6.20
N VAL A 37 -28.08 1.77 -6.03
CA VAL A 37 -27.95 3.22 -5.89
C VAL A 37 -28.65 3.60 -4.60
N GLU A 38 -27.90 4.02 -3.60
CA GLU A 38 -28.42 4.39 -2.29
C GLU A 38 -27.80 5.71 -1.82
N GLY A 39 -28.67 6.72 -1.69
CA GLY A 39 -28.26 8.10 -1.51
C GLY A 39 -27.20 8.49 -2.54
N ASN A 40 -26.06 8.90 -2.01
CA ASN A 40 -24.93 9.39 -2.79
C ASN A 40 -23.93 8.30 -3.19
N THR A 41 -24.30 7.02 -3.04
CA THR A 41 -23.43 5.88 -3.30
C THR A 41 -24.04 4.96 -4.34
N VAL A 42 -23.20 4.51 -5.26
CA VAL A 42 -23.55 3.53 -6.29
C VAL A 42 -22.57 2.38 -6.25
N ILE A 43 -23.09 1.18 -6.46
CA ILE A 43 -22.33 -0.05 -6.52
C ILE A 43 -22.65 -0.76 -7.83
N TRP A 44 -21.61 -1.03 -8.60
CA TRP A 44 -21.68 -1.98 -9.71
C TRP A 44 -20.88 -3.25 -9.42
N LYS A 45 -21.27 -4.35 -10.05
CA LYS A 45 -20.57 -5.63 -9.99
C LYS A 45 -20.11 -6.02 -11.39
N LYS A 46 -18.86 -6.46 -11.50
CA LYS A 46 -18.35 -7.08 -12.72
C LYS A 46 -18.74 -8.58 -12.72
N PRO A 47 -19.52 -9.05 -13.69
CA PRO A 47 -19.94 -10.45 -13.76
C PRO A 47 -18.76 -11.36 -14.10
N ASP A 48 -18.86 -12.63 -13.71
CA ASP A 48 -17.88 -13.68 -14.02
C ASP A 48 -18.16 -14.30 -15.39
N ARG A 49 -18.26 -13.45 -16.43
CA ARG A 49 -18.55 -13.85 -17.82
C ARG A 49 -17.51 -13.23 -18.77
N ASP A 50 -17.46 -13.73 -20.00
CA ASP A 50 -16.57 -13.25 -21.05
C ASP A 50 -16.63 -11.71 -21.22
N PRO A 51 -15.53 -11.07 -21.61
CA PRO A 51 -15.47 -9.62 -21.73
C PRO A 51 -16.46 -9.14 -22.80
N CYS A 52 -17.48 -8.42 -22.36
CA CYS A 52 -18.49 -7.76 -23.21
C CYS A 52 -17.98 -6.45 -23.85
N LEU A 53 -16.67 -6.17 -23.75
CA LEU A 53 -16.08 -4.92 -24.19
C LEU A 53 -16.36 -4.74 -25.68
N ASN A 54 -17.21 -3.77 -26.01
CA ASN A 54 -17.48 -3.37 -27.38
C ASN A 54 -16.59 -2.15 -27.70
N PRO A 55 -15.48 -2.32 -28.43
CA PRO A 55 -14.49 -1.25 -28.63
C PRO A 55 -15.08 -0.02 -29.36
N ASN A 56 -16.17 -0.23 -30.11
CA ASN A 56 -16.78 0.78 -30.97
C ASN A 56 -17.66 1.78 -30.22
N GLU A 57 -18.22 1.43 -29.07
CA GLU A 57 -19.27 2.24 -28.42
C GLU A 57 -18.70 3.47 -27.69
N PHE A 58 -17.46 3.40 -27.20
CA PHE A 58 -16.81 4.50 -26.45
C PHE A 58 -15.45 4.94 -27.01
N ARG A 59 -15.04 4.46 -28.18
CA ARG A 59 -13.67 4.62 -28.72
C ARG A 59 -12.60 4.24 -27.68
N ILE A 60 -12.89 3.27 -26.83
CA ILE A 60 -11.95 2.71 -25.85
C ILE A 60 -11.42 1.44 -26.49
N GLY A 61 -10.18 1.49 -26.98
CA GLY A 61 -9.51 0.33 -27.57
C GLY A 61 -8.92 -0.60 -26.51
N LEU A 62 -8.25 -1.66 -26.96
CA LEU A 62 -7.34 -2.41 -26.10
C LEU A 62 -6.02 -1.64 -25.94
N CYS A 63 -5.40 -1.74 -24.77
CA CYS A 63 -4.06 -1.18 -24.57
C CYS A 63 -3.03 -2.01 -25.34
N ASP A 64 -1.88 -1.39 -25.64
CA ASP A 64 -0.77 -2.09 -26.29
C ASP A 64 -0.24 -3.19 -25.36
N GLU A 65 0.25 -4.31 -25.90
CA GLU A 65 0.83 -5.39 -25.09
C GLU A 65 2.10 -4.93 -24.35
N SER A 66 2.76 -3.88 -24.83
CA SER A 66 3.89 -3.23 -24.17
C SER A 66 3.49 -2.33 -23.00
N ASP A 67 2.20 -2.01 -22.83
CA ASP A 67 1.70 -1.23 -21.70
C ASP A 67 1.61 -2.09 -20.45
N ASP A 68 2.49 -1.83 -19.47
CA ASP A 68 2.42 -2.49 -18.17
C ASP A 68 1.25 -1.93 -17.35
N PRO A 69 0.20 -2.73 -17.07
CA PRO A 69 -0.99 -2.28 -16.34
C PRO A 69 -0.72 -2.01 -14.86
N ASN A 70 0.43 -2.43 -14.33
CA ASN A 70 0.78 -2.22 -12.93
C ASN A 70 1.46 -0.87 -12.69
N VAL A 71 1.84 -0.15 -13.74
CA VAL A 71 2.42 1.20 -13.61
C VAL A 71 1.29 2.20 -13.37
N ALA A 72 1.21 2.74 -12.15
CA ALA A 72 0.11 3.61 -11.75
C ALA A 72 0.52 5.04 -11.36
N TRP A 73 1.82 5.34 -11.27
CA TRP A 73 2.32 6.63 -10.78
C TRP A 73 3.11 7.37 -11.87
N TYR A 74 2.85 8.67 -12.04
CA TYR A 74 3.40 9.51 -13.13
C TYR A 74 3.17 8.98 -14.56
N VAL A 75 2.06 8.25 -14.77
CA VAL A 75 1.64 7.79 -16.10
C VAL A 75 0.35 8.49 -16.51
N ASN A 76 0.31 8.97 -17.73
CA ASN A 76 -0.90 9.55 -18.29
C ASN A 76 -1.93 8.46 -18.56
N LEU A 77 -3.18 8.71 -18.14
CA LEU A 77 -4.29 7.81 -18.44
C LEU A 77 -4.46 7.70 -19.96
N LYS A 78 -4.47 6.46 -20.45
CA LYS A 78 -4.73 6.14 -21.85
C LYS A 78 -6.21 5.78 -22.03
N ARG A 79 -6.77 6.09 -23.20
CA ARG A 79 -8.14 5.72 -23.57
C ARG A 79 -8.20 4.26 -24.06
N CYS A 80 -7.77 3.33 -23.22
CA CYS A 80 -7.72 1.91 -23.54
C CYS A 80 -8.00 1.04 -22.31
N VAL A 81 -8.31 -0.24 -22.53
CA VAL A 81 -8.49 -1.23 -21.47
C VAL A 81 -7.48 -2.36 -21.67
N THR A 82 -6.77 -2.70 -20.59
CA THR A 82 -5.91 -3.89 -20.57
C THR A 82 -6.78 -5.15 -20.67
N PRO A 83 -6.50 -6.05 -21.64
CA PRO A 83 -7.20 -7.32 -21.74
C PRO A 83 -7.16 -8.09 -20.42
N SER A 84 -8.30 -8.64 -19.99
CA SER A 84 -8.35 -9.51 -18.83
C SER A 84 -7.85 -10.90 -19.22
N PHE A 85 -6.70 -11.33 -18.68
CA PHE A 85 -6.15 -12.66 -18.93
C PHE A 85 -6.92 -13.72 -18.14
N ILE A 86 -8.10 -14.13 -18.65
CA ILE A 86 -8.93 -15.19 -18.05
C ILE A 86 -8.16 -16.53 -17.94
N ASN A 87 -7.14 -16.73 -18.80
CA ASN A 87 -6.37 -17.97 -18.85
C ASN A 87 -5.06 -17.96 -18.05
N GLY A 88 -4.64 -16.84 -17.45
CA GLY A 88 -3.40 -16.73 -16.68
C GLY A 88 -3.45 -17.42 -15.30
N GLY A 89 -2.30 -17.65 -14.67
CA GLY A 89 -2.21 -18.22 -13.30
C GLY A 89 -2.74 -17.31 -12.18
N TYR A 90 -2.95 -16.03 -12.49
CA TYR A 90 -3.52 -15.00 -11.62
C TYR A 90 -4.97 -14.63 -11.99
N ALA A 91 -5.66 -15.48 -12.76
CA ALA A 91 -7.08 -15.28 -13.07
C ALA A 91 -7.95 -15.39 -11.81
N ILE A 92 -9.04 -14.61 -11.77
CA ILE A 92 -10.03 -14.65 -10.69
C ILE A 92 -10.58 -16.09 -10.62
N GLY A 93 -10.49 -16.72 -9.43
CA GLY A 93 -10.87 -18.11 -9.21
C GLY A 93 -9.70 -19.11 -9.19
N LYS A 94 -8.52 -18.74 -9.70
CA LYS A 94 -7.28 -19.55 -9.55
C LYS A 94 -6.44 -19.16 -8.34
N ILE A 95 -6.60 -17.93 -7.86
CA ILE A 95 -5.96 -17.46 -6.64
C ILE A 95 -6.60 -18.20 -5.44
N PRO A 96 -5.81 -18.76 -4.52
CA PRO A 96 -6.33 -19.44 -3.33
C PRO A 96 -7.26 -18.53 -2.51
N GLY A 97 -8.16 -19.15 -1.73
CA GLY A 97 -9.01 -18.43 -0.80
C GLY A 97 -8.22 -17.79 0.34
N TRP A 98 -8.83 -16.82 1.02
CA TRP A 98 -8.35 -16.36 2.32
C TRP A 98 -8.59 -17.45 3.38
N PRO A 99 -7.65 -17.71 4.32
CA PRO A 99 -6.36 -17.04 4.52
C PRO A 99 -5.17 -17.67 3.77
N GLU A 100 -5.35 -18.79 3.05
CA GLU A 100 -4.25 -19.53 2.41
C GLU A 100 -3.40 -18.65 1.47
N ARG A 101 -4.04 -17.77 0.69
CA ARG A 101 -3.34 -16.87 -0.24
C ARG A 101 -2.34 -15.93 0.43
N LEU A 102 -2.43 -15.70 1.74
CA LEU A 102 -1.54 -14.79 2.46
C LEU A 102 -0.07 -15.26 2.46
N LEU A 103 0.15 -16.58 2.54
CA LEU A 103 1.49 -17.18 2.63
C LEU A 103 1.90 -17.90 1.34
N ARG A 104 0.98 -18.05 0.39
CA ARG A 104 1.25 -18.69 -0.90
C ARG A 104 1.72 -17.67 -1.92
N ALA A 105 2.93 -17.88 -2.46
CA ALA A 105 3.50 -17.00 -3.47
C ALA A 105 2.60 -17.00 -4.73
N PRO A 106 2.14 -15.83 -5.20
CA PRO A 106 1.26 -15.76 -6.36
C PRO A 106 2.03 -15.90 -7.67
N SER A 107 1.33 -16.28 -8.75
CA SER A 107 1.96 -16.40 -10.08
C SER A 107 2.57 -15.09 -10.58
N ARG A 108 2.05 -13.93 -10.16
CA ARG A 108 2.62 -12.61 -10.51
C ARG A 108 4.03 -12.42 -9.98
N ALA A 109 4.42 -13.10 -8.91
CA ALA A 109 5.79 -13.08 -8.42
C ALA A 109 6.79 -13.72 -9.42
N LEU A 110 6.33 -14.58 -10.34
CA LEU A 110 7.21 -15.17 -11.38
C LEU A 110 7.64 -14.15 -12.45
N ILE A 111 6.94 -13.02 -12.58
CA ILE A 111 7.32 -11.95 -13.51
C ILE A 111 8.65 -11.31 -13.07
N MET A 112 8.90 -11.29 -11.77
CA MET A 112 10.16 -10.81 -11.20
C MET A 112 11.20 -11.93 -11.19
N ASN A 113 12.44 -11.60 -11.54
CA ASN A 113 13.55 -12.54 -11.42
C ASN A 113 13.69 -13.02 -9.96
N ASN A 114 13.69 -14.34 -9.74
CA ASN A 114 13.66 -14.99 -8.43
C ASN A 114 12.52 -14.54 -7.50
N GLY A 115 11.40 -14.04 -8.03
CA GLY A 115 10.37 -13.41 -7.21
C GLY A 115 9.68 -14.35 -6.21
N ILE A 116 9.54 -15.65 -6.50
CA ILE A 116 9.02 -16.64 -5.55
C ILE A 116 9.94 -16.78 -4.33
N ASP A 117 11.25 -16.90 -4.56
CA ASP A 117 12.23 -17.03 -3.47
C ASP A 117 12.29 -15.74 -2.65
N LEU A 118 12.25 -14.58 -3.32
CA LEU A 118 12.19 -13.27 -2.65
C LEU A 118 10.92 -13.12 -1.82
N PHE A 119 9.76 -13.55 -2.32
CA PHE A 119 8.48 -13.53 -1.59
C PHE A 119 8.55 -14.38 -0.32
N GLN A 120 9.08 -15.60 -0.43
CA GLN A 120 9.22 -16.49 0.71
C GLN A 120 10.23 -15.96 1.72
N ALA A 121 11.35 -15.41 1.25
CA ALA A 121 12.35 -14.79 2.11
C ALA A 121 11.80 -13.56 2.85
N ASP A 122 11.04 -12.70 2.15
CA ASP A 122 10.37 -11.53 2.74
C ASP A 122 9.37 -11.95 3.83
N THR A 123 8.52 -12.95 3.53
CA THR A 123 7.54 -13.49 4.48
C THR A 123 8.19 -14.04 5.75
N ARG A 124 9.25 -14.87 5.60
CA ARG A 124 10.00 -15.40 6.77
C ARG A 124 10.69 -14.28 7.55
N ARG A 125 11.33 -13.35 6.85
CA ARG A 125 12.03 -12.22 7.47
C ARG A 125 11.08 -11.38 8.31
N TRP A 126 9.90 -11.05 7.79
CA TRP A 126 8.94 -10.21 8.52
C TRP A 126 8.30 -10.93 9.70
N ALA A 127 8.04 -12.23 9.61
CA ALA A 127 7.60 -13.02 10.76
C ALA A 127 8.60 -12.90 11.93
N THR A 128 9.89 -13.08 11.67
CA THR A 128 10.95 -12.93 12.69
C THR A 128 11.04 -11.51 13.23
N ARG A 129 10.96 -10.49 12.35
CA ARG A 129 11.06 -9.08 12.76
C ARG A 129 9.89 -8.61 13.59
N VAL A 130 8.67 -8.94 13.20
CA VAL A 130 7.47 -8.60 13.97
C VAL A 130 7.51 -9.25 15.34
N ALA A 131 7.93 -10.52 15.43
CA ALA A 131 8.14 -11.18 16.72
C ALA A 131 9.19 -10.44 17.58
N TYR A 132 10.30 -9.99 16.99
CA TYR A 132 11.31 -9.18 17.68
C TYR A 132 10.75 -7.84 18.16
N TYR A 133 9.95 -7.15 17.35
CA TYR A 133 9.31 -5.87 17.71
C TYR A 133 8.37 -6.03 18.91
N LYS A 134 7.54 -7.08 18.92
CA LYS A 134 6.62 -7.40 20.02
C LYS A 134 7.37 -7.82 21.28
N ASN A 135 8.21 -8.85 21.16
CA ASN A 135 8.73 -9.57 22.32
C ASN A 135 9.93 -8.86 22.96
N THR A 136 10.79 -8.24 22.15
CA THR A 136 12.03 -7.61 22.62
C THR A 136 11.88 -6.10 22.74
N LEU A 137 11.40 -5.43 21.69
CA LEU A 137 11.27 -3.98 21.67
C LEU A 137 10.01 -3.47 22.40
N LYS A 138 9.14 -4.39 22.83
CA LYS A 138 7.89 -4.10 23.55
C LYS A 138 6.97 -3.13 22.79
N VAL A 139 7.03 -3.13 21.46
CA VAL A 139 6.04 -2.43 20.63
C VAL A 139 4.68 -3.08 20.84
N LYS A 140 3.66 -2.28 21.12
CA LYS A 140 2.31 -2.73 21.53
C LYS A 140 1.48 -3.37 20.39
N LEU A 141 2.12 -3.95 19.39
CA LEU A 141 1.47 -4.68 18.29
C LEU A 141 0.73 -5.89 18.84
N GLY A 142 -0.51 -6.11 18.38
CA GLY A 142 -1.40 -7.16 18.91
C GLY A 142 -2.19 -6.78 20.16
N THR A 143 -2.06 -5.54 20.64
CA THR A 143 -2.85 -5.02 21.77
C THR A 143 -3.93 -4.05 21.29
N PRO A 144 -4.99 -3.76 22.09
CA PRO A 144 -6.03 -2.80 21.72
C PRO A 144 -5.55 -1.37 21.45
N ALA A 145 -4.30 -1.05 21.83
CA ALA A 145 -3.68 0.26 21.65
C ALA A 145 -3.23 0.54 20.21
N ILE A 146 -3.08 -0.49 19.37
CA ILE A 146 -2.66 -0.34 17.98
C ILE A 146 -3.66 -1.08 17.08
N ARG A 147 -4.41 -0.35 16.25
CA ARG A 147 -5.41 -0.92 15.33
C ARG A 147 -5.20 -0.48 13.88
N ASN A 148 -4.74 0.75 13.68
CA ASN A 148 -4.52 1.35 12.36
C ASN A 148 -3.02 1.44 12.13
N VAL A 149 -2.49 0.59 11.24
CA VAL A 149 -1.06 0.53 10.96
C VAL A 149 -0.80 0.93 9.50
N MET A 150 0.31 1.62 9.26
CA MET A 150 0.83 1.85 7.91
C MET A 150 2.20 1.22 7.78
N ASP A 151 2.42 0.46 6.71
CA ASP A 151 3.75 0.06 6.27
C ASP A 151 4.14 0.88 5.04
N MET A 152 5.06 1.83 5.22
CA MET A 152 5.39 2.81 4.19
C MET A 152 6.23 2.23 3.04
N ASN A 153 6.77 1.02 3.19
CA ASN A 153 7.63 0.38 2.19
C ASN A 153 7.37 -1.12 2.13
N ALA A 154 6.13 -1.49 1.79
CA ALA A 154 5.60 -2.83 2.00
C ALA A 154 6.20 -3.90 1.10
N PHE A 155 6.69 -3.55 -0.09
CA PHE A 155 7.20 -4.51 -1.09
C PHE A 155 6.17 -5.63 -1.36
N PHE A 156 6.35 -6.85 -0.81
CA PHE A 156 5.36 -7.93 -0.93
C PHE A 156 4.32 -7.99 0.17
N GLY A 157 4.28 -7.03 1.10
CA GLY A 157 3.34 -7.00 2.22
C GLY A 157 3.66 -8.03 3.32
N GLY A 158 4.90 -8.50 3.42
CA GLY A 158 5.29 -9.50 4.43
C GLY A 158 5.12 -9.02 5.87
N PHE A 159 5.29 -7.71 6.13
CA PHE A 159 5.03 -7.11 7.45
C PHE A 159 3.56 -7.27 7.84
N ALA A 160 2.63 -6.92 6.95
CA ALA A 160 1.20 -7.09 7.18
C ALA A 160 0.80 -8.57 7.32
N ALA A 161 1.39 -9.46 6.51
CA ALA A 161 1.15 -10.89 6.63
C ALA A 161 1.58 -11.47 7.98
N ALA A 162 2.66 -10.95 8.57
CA ALA A 162 3.12 -11.34 9.90
C ALA A 162 2.22 -10.83 11.05
N LEU A 163 1.28 -9.93 10.77
CA LEU A 163 0.34 -9.34 11.72
C LEU A 163 -1.11 -9.84 11.54
N GLU A 164 -1.35 -10.84 10.69
CA GLU A 164 -2.72 -11.27 10.35
C GLU A 164 -3.54 -11.75 11.55
N THR A 165 -2.89 -12.36 12.54
CA THR A 165 -3.55 -12.82 13.77
C THR A 165 -3.85 -11.71 14.78
N ASP A 166 -3.33 -10.50 14.55
CA ASP A 166 -3.57 -9.36 15.43
C ASP A 166 -4.87 -8.63 15.05
N PRO A 167 -5.60 -8.04 16.02
CA PRO A 167 -6.83 -7.30 15.76
C PRO A 167 -6.57 -5.89 15.21
N LEU A 168 -5.81 -5.80 14.12
CA LEU A 168 -5.41 -4.57 13.45
C LEU A 168 -5.48 -4.73 11.93
N TRP A 169 -5.43 -3.62 11.21
CA TRP A 169 -5.26 -3.61 9.76
C TRP A 169 -4.03 -2.82 9.37
N VAL A 170 -3.46 -3.15 8.21
CA VAL A 170 -2.26 -2.51 7.69
C VAL A 170 -2.54 -1.90 6.31
N MET A 171 -2.33 -0.59 6.18
CA MET A 171 -2.19 0.06 4.88
C MET A 171 -0.80 -0.24 4.34
N ASN A 172 -0.71 -1.08 3.30
CA ASN A 172 0.57 -1.39 2.66
C ASN A 172 0.85 -0.37 1.56
N VAL A 173 1.97 0.36 1.66
CA VAL A 173 2.36 1.33 0.64
C VAL A 173 3.53 0.80 -0.16
N VAL A 174 3.36 0.73 -1.47
CA VAL A 174 4.45 0.46 -2.42
C VAL A 174 4.92 1.80 -2.96
N PRO A 175 6.18 2.22 -2.69
CA PRO A 175 6.64 3.52 -3.16
C PRO A 175 6.69 3.56 -4.69
N ALA A 176 6.27 4.67 -5.29
CA ALA A 176 6.13 4.84 -6.74
C ALA A 176 7.39 4.54 -7.56
N ARG A 177 8.57 4.66 -6.94
CA ARG A 177 9.89 4.46 -7.58
C ARG A 177 10.58 3.16 -7.16
N LYS A 178 9.81 2.21 -6.66
CA LYS A 178 10.24 0.85 -6.28
C LYS A 178 9.63 -0.17 -7.24
N PRO A 179 10.06 -1.45 -7.18
CA PRO A 179 9.45 -2.49 -8.00
C PRO A 179 7.93 -2.54 -7.81
N LEU A 180 7.21 -2.65 -8.93
CA LEU A 180 5.76 -2.73 -8.97
C LEU A 180 5.33 -4.07 -8.36
N THR A 181 4.87 -4.01 -7.12
CA THR A 181 4.58 -5.19 -6.28
C THR A 181 3.21 -5.12 -5.62
N LEU A 182 2.43 -4.09 -5.94
CA LEU A 182 1.10 -3.89 -5.35
C LEU A 182 0.10 -4.97 -5.78
N ASP A 183 0.25 -5.49 -6.99
CA ASP A 183 -0.54 -6.61 -7.49
C ASP A 183 -0.28 -7.91 -6.71
N ILE A 184 0.96 -8.14 -6.28
CA ILE A 184 1.32 -9.25 -5.39
C ILE A 184 0.69 -9.06 -4.01
N ILE A 185 0.65 -7.83 -3.47
CA ILE A 185 -0.06 -7.52 -2.21
C ILE A 185 -1.55 -7.85 -2.33
N TYR A 186 -2.18 -7.50 -3.45
CA TYR A 186 -3.59 -7.84 -3.71
C TYR A 186 -3.82 -9.35 -3.86
N ASP A 187 -2.92 -10.06 -4.54
CA ASP A 187 -3.01 -11.52 -4.66
C ASP A 187 -2.85 -12.22 -3.30
N ARG A 188 -2.10 -11.64 -2.35
CA ARG A 188 -2.05 -12.08 -0.94
C ARG A 188 -3.34 -11.80 -0.16
N GLY A 189 -4.24 -11.00 -0.73
CA GLY A 189 -5.48 -10.57 -0.07
C GLY A 189 -5.33 -9.40 0.88
N LEU A 190 -4.22 -8.67 0.79
CA LEU A 190 -3.95 -7.49 1.59
C LEU A 190 -4.41 -6.23 0.83
N ILE A 191 -4.64 -5.14 1.56
CA ILE A 191 -4.91 -3.83 0.96
C ILE A 191 -3.63 -3.02 0.84
N GLY A 192 -3.55 -2.17 -0.17
CA GLY A 192 -2.41 -1.29 -0.35
C GLY A 192 -2.61 -0.25 -1.43
N VAL A 193 -1.62 0.62 -1.58
CA VAL A 193 -1.60 1.71 -2.57
C VAL A 193 -0.20 1.95 -3.09
N TYR A 194 -0.10 2.52 -4.29
CA TYR A 194 1.13 3.19 -4.72
C TYR A 194 1.16 4.61 -4.15
N HIS A 195 2.35 5.10 -3.82
CA HIS A 195 2.53 6.49 -3.39
C HIS A 195 3.96 7.00 -3.58
N ASP A 196 4.13 8.26 -3.95
CA ASP A 196 5.43 8.95 -3.86
C ASP A 196 5.52 9.73 -2.54
N TRP A 197 6.43 9.32 -1.67
CA TRP A 197 6.64 9.92 -0.35
C TRP A 197 7.21 11.34 -0.36
N CYS A 198 7.50 11.89 -1.53
CA CYS A 198 7.78 13.31 -1.72
C CYS A 198 6.52 14.14 -1.99
N GLU A 199 5.34 13.52 -1.97
CA GLU A 199 4.03 14.15 -2.04
C GLU A 199 3.24 13.89 -0.75
N PRO A 200 2.25 14.74 -0.39
CA PRO A 200 1.39 14.47 0.75
C PRO A 200 0.55 13.21 0.55
N PHE A 201 0.47 12.34 1.55
CA PHE A 201 -0.37 11.15 1.52
C PHE A 201 -1.84 11.54 1.70
N SER A 202 -2.72 11.03 0.84
CA SER A 202 -4.16 11.33 0.87
C SER A 202 -4.85 10.62 2.05
N THR A 203 -4.65 11.14 3.25
CA THR A 203 -5.27 10.67 4.49
C THR A 203 -5.47 11.82 5.45
N TYR A 204 -6.44 11.68 6.35
CA TYR A 204 -6.65 12.66 7.42
C TYR A 204 -5.44 12.67 8.36
N PRO A 205 -5.07 13.84 8.90
CA PRO A 205 -4.07 13.88 9.97
C PRO A 205 -4.47 12.97 11.14
N ARG A 206 -3.48 12.38 11.82
CA ARG A 206 -3.71 11.52 12.99
C ARG A 206 -4.59 10.29 12.68
N THR A 207 -4.32 9.63 11.56
CA THR A 207 -5.05 8.41 11.16
C THR A 207 -4.47 7.16 11.82
N TYR A 208 -3.14 7.03 11.87
CA TYR A 208 -2.47 5.79 12.24
C TYR A 208 -1.99 5.77 13.69
N ASP A 209 -2.14 4.62 14.34
CA ASP A 209 -1.62 4.34 15.68
C ASP A 209 -0.13 3.92 15.61
N LEU A 210 0.25 3.24 14.52
CA LEU A 210 1.62 2.88 14.24
C LEU A 210 2.00 3.12 12.78
N ILE A 211 3.17 3.71 12.55
CA ILE A 211 3.79 3.83 11.24
C ILE A 211 5.09 3.04 11.23
N HIS A 212 5.20 2.08 10.32
CA HIS A 212 6.37 1.25 10.11
C HIS A 212 7.09 1.67 8.83
N VAL A 213 8.42 1.77 8.89
CA VAL A 213 9.26 2.07 7.72
C VAL A 213 10.56 1.30 7.77
N ALA A 214 10.79 0.46 6.75
CA ALA A 214 12.10 -0.11 6.48
C ALA A 214 12.79 0.68 5.35
N SER A 215 14.05 1.05 5.59
CA SER A 215 14.90 1.80 4.65
C SER A 215 14.31 3.17 4.26
N ILE A 216 13.96 4.00 5.25
CA ILE A 216 13.35 5.32 5.08
C ILE A 216 14.17 6.24 4.16
N ASP A 217 15.50 6.20 4.22
CA ASP A 217 16.38 7.01 3.37
C ASP A 217 16.30 6.58 1.89
N SER A 218 15.79 5.39 1.61
CA SER A 218 15.56 4.93 0.25
C SER A 218 14.24 5.44 -0.35
N LEU A 219 13.35 6.03 0.47
CA LEU A 219 12.08 6.61 0.03
C LEU A 219 12.26 8.02 -0.55
N THR A 220 13.31 8.73 -0.13
CA THR A 220 13.62 10.09 -0.57
C THR A 220 14.63 10.13 -1.72
N LYS A 221 15.22 9.00 -2.10
CA LYS A 221 16.25 8.92 -3.15
C LYS A 221 15.67 8.60 -4.52
N LEU A 222 16.27 9.22 -5.55
CA LEU A 222 16.00 8.86 -6.93
C LEU A 222 16.71 7.54 -7.29
N PRO A 223 16.04 6.60 -7.99
CA PRO A 223 16.70 5.39 -8.49
C PRO A 223 17.94 5.72 -9.31
N GLY A 224 19.07 5.09 -9.01
CA GLY A 224 20.32 5.28 -9.74
C GLY A 224 21.00 6.65 -9.55
N SER A 225 20.48 7.52 -8.69
CA SER A 225 21.06 8.85 -8.42
C SER A 225 21.46 9.01 -6.96
N ARG A 226 22.48 9.86 -6.73
CA ARG A 226 22.86 10.31 -5.39
C ARG A 226 21.97 11.44 -4.88
N ASN A 227 21.15 12.03 -5.75
CA ASN A 227 20.27 13.14 -5.41
C ASN A 227 18.98 12.63 -4.76
N SER A 228 18.55 13.36 -3.73
CA SER A 228 17.25 13.15 -3.11
C SER A 228 16.19 13.94 -3.87
N SER A 229 15.01 13.37 -4.06
CA SER A 229 13.86 14.07 -4.65
C SER A 229 13.12 14.95 -3.67
N CYS A 230 13.22 14.64 -2.37
CA CYS A 230 12.70 15.47 -1.29
C CYS A 230 13.58 15.32 -0.03
N SER A 231 13.37 16.19 0.95
CA SER A 231 14.10 16.14 2.21
C SER A 231 13.56 15.05 3.13
N LEU A 232 14.45 14.42 3.89
CA LEU A 232 14.05 13.55 5.00
C LEU A 232 13.24 14.31 6.07
N VAL A 233 13.45 15.63 6.19
CA VAL A 233 12.66 16.49 7.09
C VAL A 233 11.20 16.55 6.64
N ASP A 234 10.96 16.71 5.34
CA ASP A 234 9.60 16.77 4.78
C ASP A 234 8.88 15.44 4.97
N LEU A 235 9.58 14.33 4.71
CA LEU A 235 9.04 12.99 4.95
C LEU A 235 8.71 12.77 6.44
N MET A 236 9.59 13.20 7.35
CA MET A 236 9.33 13.09 8.79
C MET A 236 8.16 13.98 9.25
N ALA A 237 7.98 15.16 8.64
CA ALA A 237 6.83 16.02 8.91
C ALA A 237 5.52 15.38 8.41
N GLU A 238 5.56 14.68 7.28
CA GLU A 238 4.42 13.94 6.76
C GLU A 238 4.06 12.73 7.65
N ILE A 239 5.07 11.98 8.13
CA ILE A 239 4.86 10.93 9.14
C ILE A 239 4.24 11.52 10.41
N ASP A 240 4.71 12.68 10.88
CA ASP A 240 4.14 13.36 12.04
C ASP A 240 2.68 13.76 11.83
N ARG A 241 2.35 14.30 10.65
CA ARG A 241 0.97 14.66 10.30
C ARG A 241 0.04 13.45 10.38
N MET A 242 0.47 12.30 9.87
CA MET A 242 -0.34 11.07 9.81
C MET A 242 -0.42 10.32 11.14
N LEU A 243 0.60 10.40 11.99
CA LEU A 243 0.67 9.68 13.26
C LEU A 243 -0.21 10.34 14.32
N ARG A 244 -1.03 9.54 15.02
CA ARG A 244 -1.80 10.01 16.17
C ARG A 244 -0.89 10.48 17.29
N PRO A 245 -1.33 11.41 18.15
CA PRO A 245 -0.67 11.61 19.43
C PRO A 245 -0.56 10.29 20.19
N GLU A 246 0.57 10.09 20.87
CA GLU A 246 0.93 8.83 21.54
C GLU A 246 1.12 7.63 20.60
N GLY A 247 0.99 7.84 19.28
CA GLY A 247 1.29 6.86 18.26
C GLY A 247 2.78 6.54 18.20
N THR A 248 3.09 5.35 17.68
CA THR A 248 4.46 4.82 17.60
C THR A 248 4.97 4.78 16.16
N ALA A 249 6.18 5.27 15.91
CA ALA A 249 6.92 5.03 14.67
C ALA A 249 8.01 3.98 14.90
N VAL A 250 8.06 2.96 14.04
CA VAL A 250 9.14 1.95 14.02
C VAL A 250 9.90 2.10 12.71
N ILE A 251 11.12 2.63 12.80
CA ILE A 251 11.94 2.97 11.63
C ILE A 251 13.23 2.14 11.67
N GLN A 252 13.48 1.35 10.64
CA GLN A 252 14.69 0.54 10.49
C GLN A 252 15.53 1.04 9.31
N ASP A 253 16.79 1.39 9.55
CA ASP A 253 17.73 1.82 8.51
C ASP A 253 19.20 1.66 8.99
N SER A 254 20.16 2.12 8.20
CA SER A 254 21.56 2.26 8.57
C SER A 254 21.75 3.14 9.81
N PRO A 255 22.81 2.92 10.62
CA PRO A 255 23.08 3.71 11.81
C PRO A 255 23.17 5.22 11.54
N GLU A 256 23.72 5.62 10.40
CA GLU A 256 23.90 7.01 10.00
C GLU A 256 22.56 7.69 9.74
N VAL A 257 21.64 6.98 9.06
CA VAL A 257 20.28 7.47 8.81
C VAL A 257 19.50 7.53 10.11
N ILE A 258 19.54 6.48 10.95
CA ILE A 258 18.81 6.45 12.21
C ILE A 258 19.23 7.59 13.14
N LYS A 259 20.51 7.96 13.18
CA LYS A 259 20.98 9.15 13.90
C LYS A 259 20.37 10.45 13.36
N LYS A 260 20.22 10.59 12.05
CA LYS A 260 19.58 11.78 11.43
C LYS A 260 18.09 11.82 11.75
N VAL A 261 17.38 10.69 11.58
CA VAL A 261 15.96 10.56 11.89
C VAL A 261 15.70 10.87 13.36
N ALA A 262 16.52 10.36 14.28
CA ALA A 262 16.40 10.63 15.71
C ALA A 262 16.51 12.14 16.01
N ARG A 263 17.46 12.85 15.38
CA ARG A 263 17.59 14.32 15.54
C ARG A 263 16.33 15.06 15.10
N ILE A 264 15.74 14.68 13.96
CA ILE A 264 14.51 15.28 13.46
C ILE A 264 13.34 14.96 14.41
N ALA A 265 13.22 13.70 14.84
CA ALA A 265 12.20 13.26 15.79
C ALA A 265 12.28 14.03 17.12
N HIS A 266 13.48 14.34 17.62
CA HIS A 266 13.64 15.21 18.80
C HIS A 266 13.14 16.64 18.57
N VAL A 267 13.36 17.22 17.39
CA VAL A 267 12.80 18.54 17.03
C VAL A 267 11.28 18.49 16.99
N LEU A 268 10.70 17.38 16.51
CA LEU A 268 9.27 17.08 16.56
C LEU A 268 8.76 16.69 17.96
N ARG A 269 9.62 16.78 19.01
CA ARG A 269 9.34 16.41 20.40
C ARG A 269 8.90 14.96 20.61
N TRP A 270 9.32 14.04 19.75
CA TRP A 270 9.09 12.62 19.96
C TRP A 270 10.08 12.05 20.99
N VAL A 271 9.61 11.07 21.76
CA VAL A 271 10.45 10.27 22.64
C VAL A 271 11.02 9.11 21.83
N THR A 272 12.34 9.00 21.75
CA THR A 272 13.00 8.01 20.88
C THR A 272 13.83 7.00 21.68
N THR A 273 13.94 5.80 21.15
CA THR A 273 14.86 4.76 21.64
C THR A 273 15.49 4.06 20.45
N ILE A 274 16.83 4.01 20.43
CA ILE A 274 17.59 3.35 19.36
C ILE A 274 17.99 1.96 19.82
N ASN A 275 17.56 0.96 19.07
CA ASN A 275 17.75 -0.45 19.36
C ASN A 275 18.63 -1.12 18.30
N ASN A 276 19.22 -2.24 18.69
CA ASN A 276 19.80 -3.16 17.73
C ASN A 276 18.69 -3.83 16.91
N LYS A 277 19.06 -4.30 15.73
CA LYS A 277 18.21 -5.19 14.93
C LYS A 277 18.16 -6.60 15.51
N GLU A 278 17.28 -7.43 14.95
CA GLU A 278 17.17 -8.84 15.26
C GLU A 278 18.54 -9.57 15.12
N PRO A 279 18.97 -10.39 16.09
CA PRO A 279 20.33 -10.97 16.12
C PRO A 279 20.70 -11.79 14.88
N GLU A 280 19.72 -12.47 14.28
CA GLU A 280 19.90 -13.35 13.11
C GLU A 280 20.05 -12.57 11.78
N SER A 281 19.92 -11.24 11.82
CA SER A 281 20.05 -10.39 10.64
C SER A 281 21.50 -10.11 10.30
N HIS A 282 21.91 -10.30 9.03
CA HIS A 282 23.23 -9.85 8.53
C HIS A 282 23.25 -8.34 8.23
N GLY A 283 24.33 -7.62 8.59
CA GLY A 283 24.52 -6.16 8.35
C GLY A 283 24.51 -5.27 9.62
N ARG A 284 24.68 -3.95 9.47
CA ARG A 284 24.81 -3.00 10.62
C ARG A 284 23.57 -2.17 10.95
N GLY A 285 22.38 -2.54 10.46
CA GLY A 285 21.16 -1.75 10.66
C GLY A 285 20.77 -1.52 12.13
N LYS A 286 20.05 -0.43 12.38
CA LYS A 286 19.48 -0.05 13.69
C LYS A 286 17.98 0.17 13.56
N ILE A 287 17.27 0.07 14.68
CA ILE A 287 15.83 0.32 14.74
C ILE A 287 15.60 1.50 15.70
N LEU A 288 14.95 2.55 15.21
CA LEU A 288 14.39 3.60 16.03
C LEU A 288 12.95 3.22 16.37
N VAL A 289 12.64 3.14 17.67
CA VAL A 289 11.26 3.16 18.15
C VAL A 289 11.02 4.56 18.69
N ALA A 290 10.04 5.27 18.15
CA ALA A 290 9.73 6.63 18.56
C ALA A 290 8.25 6.76 18.90
N THR A 291 7.93 7.47 19.98
CA THR A 291 6.55 7.75 20.39
C THR A 291 6.30 9.25 20.26
N LYS A 292 5.25 9.60 19.51
CA LYS A 292 4.82 10.99 19.37
C LYS A 292 4.22 11.46 20.69
N THR A 293 4.68 12.60 21.20
CA THR A 293 4.13 13.19 22.42
C THR A 293 2.80 13.87 22.15
N PHE A 294 1.90 13.85 23.13
CA PHE A 294 0.73 14.72 23.11
C PHE A 294 1.15 16.11 23.60
N TRP A 295 0.85 17.12 22.79
CA TRP A 295 1.23 18.49 23.07
C TRP A 295 0.15 19.11 23.94
N HIS A 296 0.43 19.29 25.23
CA HIS A 296 -0.37 20.18 26.08
C HIS A 296 0.08 21.62 25.79
N LEU A 297 -0.88 22.50 25.50
CA LEU A 297 -0.66 23.94 25.43
C LEU A 297 -0.42 24.51 26.83
#